data_AF-A0A812J5X1-F1
#
_entry.id   AF-A0A812J5X1-F1
#
_cell.length_a   1.000
_cell.length_b   1.000
_cell.length_c   1.000
_cell.angle_alpha   90.00
_cell.angle_beta   90.00
_cell.angle_gamma   90.00
#
_symmetry.space_group_name_H-M   'P 1'
#
loop_
_entity.id
_entity.type
_entity.pdbx_description
1 polymer ?
#
loop_
_entity_poly.entity_id
_entity_poly.type
_entity_poly.pdbx_seq_one_letter_code
_entity_poly.pdbx_strand_id
1 'polypeptide(L)'
;MECWLENGHSLTFIPDPEHTPGAHQTTFNCFYAGAAAFFLCGLCILRERCRRDVASDDFYLLFFFLGATGHACAGAALQATAGDNWGTAVAKVLMVLSSGALLLDSCCALENAYHYQKKFLKRGFFGLCIGLLAGGLLTALLVWGSHFQVTMYFLAALALLCCVARATVWYVEPESVENFLRFDSAASMLAGALDAALFEPRCGYAGHPSCYAKCPWAPGMHFLIWVVCTILGGLGMTILQLCAPEHWAFPRLWRDQPTVRSGPFQPVPPPPW
;
A
#
# COMPACT_ATOMS: atom_id res chain seq x y z
N MET A 1 -11.93 -21.27 8.15
CA MET A 1 -11.80 -21.14 9.61
C MET A 1 -12.74 -20.03 10.06
N GLU A 2 -13.98 -20.35 10.39
CA GLU A 2 -14.90 -19.41 11.04
C GLU A 2 -14.34 -19.03 12.42
N CYS A 3 -14.67 -17.84 12.95
CA CYS A 3 -14.46 -17.60 14.38
C CYS A 3 -15.14 -18.74 15.12
N TRP A 4 -14.35 -19.52 15.86
CA TRP A 4 -14.81 -20.78 16.42
C TRP A 4 -16.06 -20.51 17.26
N LEU A 5 -17.11 -21.28 16.98
CA LEU A 5 -18.35 -21.31 17.73
C LEU A 5 -18.02 -21.59 19.20
N GLU A 6 -18.09 -20.60 20.07
CA GLU A 6 -18.32 -20.89 21.50
C GLU A 6 -19.80 -21.23 21.63
N ASN A 7 -20.11 -22.45 22.08
CA ASN A 7 -21.46 -22.91 22.40
C ASN A 7 -22.48 -22.88 21.23
N GLY A 8 -22.05 -23.11 19.99
CA GLY A 8 -22.97 -23.25 18.85
C GLY A 8 -23.53 -21.94 18.29
N HIS A 9 -23.02 -20.79 18.74
CA HIS A 9 -23.35 -19.48 18.19
C HIS A 9 -22.15 -18.89 17.44
N SER A 10 -22.38 -18.38 16.23
CA SER A 10 -21.37 -17.64 15.46
C SER A 10 -21.02 -16.37 16.25
N LEU A 11 -19.77 -16.26 16.69
CA LEU A 11 -19.21 -15.02 17.25
C LEU A 11 -19.05 -14.00 16.12
N THR A 12 -20.17 -13.49 15.59
CA THR A 12 -20.20 -12.35 14.67
C THR A 12 -20.00 -11.02 15.40
N PHE A 13 -20.06 -11.03 16.73
CA PHE A 13 -19.79 -9.87 17.55
C PHE A 13 -18.30 -9.75 17.84
N ILE A 14 -17.74 -8.58 17.54
CA ILE A 14 -16.41 -8.18 17.96
C ILE A 14 -16.50 -7.95 19.47
N PRO A 15 -15.69 -8.62 20.30
CA PRO A 15 -15.84 -8.55 21.75
C PRO A 15 -15.45 -7.15 22.25
N ASP A 16 -16.02 -6.74 23.38
CA ASP A 16 -15.66 -5.48 24.01
C ASP A 16 -14.14 -5.41 24.27
N PRO A 17 -13.49 -4.25 24.10
CA PRO A 17 -12.05 -4.04 24.30
C PRO A 17 -11.50 -4.59 25.63
N GLU A 18 -12.37 -4.72 26.64
CA GLU A 18 -12.09 -5.25 27.97
C GLU A 18 -11.67 -6.74 27.96
N HIS A 19 -12.02 -7.51 26.92
CA HIS A 19 -11.67 -8.93 26.84
C HIS A 19 -10.22 -9.18 26.42
N THR A 20 -9.62 -8.27 25.64
CA THR A 20 -8.22 -8.35 25.18
C THR A 20 -7.54 -6.97 25.16
N PRO A 21 -7.41 -6.29 26.31
CA PRO A 21 -6.98 -4.90 26.38
C PRO A 21 -5.58 -4.67 25.81
N GLY A 22 -4.66 -5.64 25.97
CA GLY A 22 -3.32 -5.57 25.40
C GLY A 22 -3.29 -5.61 23.86
N ALA A 23 -4.14 -6.45 23.26
CA ALA A 23 -4.26 -6.52 21.79
C ALA A 23 -4.90 -5.24 21.24
N HIS A 24 -5.96 -4.78 21.88
CA HIS A 24 -6.65 -3.54 21.51
C HIS A 24 -5.72 -2.32 21.58
N GLN A 25 -5.01 -2.15 22.69
CA GLN A 25 -4.06 -1.04 22.86
C GLN A 25 -2.91 -1.12 21.85
N THR A 26 -2.43 -2.32 21.53
CA THR A 26 -1.39 -2.52 20.51
C THR A 26 -1.89 -2.09 19.13
N THR A 27 -3.07 -2.53 18.72
CA THR A 27 -3.71 -2.14 17.45
C THR A 27 -3.94 -0.63 17.38
N PHE A 28 -4.46 -0.03 18.45
CA PHE A 28 -4.63 1.42 18.57
C PHE A 28 -3.30 2.16 18.37
N ASN A 29 -2.25 1.78 19.11
CA ASN A 29 -0.93 2.39 19.00
C ASN A 29 -0.34 2.23 17.60
N CYS A 30 -0.53 1.07 16.97
CA CYS A 30 -0.09 0.79 15.61
C CYS A 30 -0.74 1.74 14.60
N PHE A 31 -2.04 2.01 14.73
CA PHE A 31 -2.71 2.98 13.87
C PHE A 31 -2.15 4.40 14.02
N TYR A 32 -1.98 4.90 15.24
CA TYR A 32 -1.43 6.24 15.42
C TYR A 32 0.04 6.34 15.01
N ALA A 33 0.83 5.29 15.23
CA ALA A 33 2.21 5.21 14.74
C ALA A 33 2.27 5.27 13.20
N GLY A 34 1.41 4.49 12.52
CA GLY A 34 1.27 4.53 11.07
C GLY A 34 0.82 5.92 10.59
N ALA A 35 -0.19 6.52 11.23
CA ALA A 35 -0.67 7.84 10.89
C ALA A 35 0.43 8.91 10.97
N ALA A 36 1.19 8.92 12.07
CA ALA A 36 2.28 9.85 12.28
C ALA A 36 3.42 9.64 11.26
N ALA A 37 3.81 8.39 11.01
CA ALA A 37 4.86 8.07 10.05
C ALA A 37 4.50 8.52 8.63
N PHE A 38 3.30 8.17 8.16
CA PHE A 38 2.82 8.58 6.84
C PHE A 38 2.71 10.11 6.71
N PHE A 39 2.21 10.79 7.75
CA PHE A 39 2.12 12.25 7.76
C PHE A 39 3.51 12.91 7.66
N LEU A 40 4.49 12.43 8.43
CA LEU A 40 5.86 12.94 8.38
C LEU A 40 6.52 12.70 7.02
N CYS A 41 6.35 11.51 6.44
CA CYS A 41 6.82 11.22 5.08
C CYS A 41 6.19 12.17 4.04
N GLY A 42 4.87 12.41 4.15
CA GLY A 42 4.16 13.37 3.30
C GLY A 42 4.70 14.79 3.43
N LEU A 43 4.97 15.26 4.64
CA LEU A 43 5.57 16.58 4.86
C LEU A 43 6.98 16.71 4.25
N CYS A 44 7.79 15.65 4.33
CA CYS A 44 9.12 15.63 3.71
C CYS A 44 9.03 15.80 2.19
N ILE A 45 8.13 15.07 1.52
CA ILE A 45 7.91 15.20 0.08
C ILE A 45 7.28 16.55 -0.26
N LEU A 46 6.36 17.05 0.55
CA LEU A 46 5.67 18.32 0.29
C LEU A 46 6.67 19.47 0.28
N ARG A 47 7.60 19.45 1.23
CA ARG A 47 8.70 20.41 1.29
C ARG A 47 9.50 20.41 0.00
N GLU A 48 9.87 19.25 -0.53
CA GLU A 48 10.63 19.17 -1.78
C GLU A 48 9.78 19.50 -3.01
N ARG A 49 8.50 19.09 -3.05
CA ARG A 49 7.54 19.48 -4.11
C ARG A 49 7.40 21.00 -4.26
N CYS A 50 7.51 21.76 -3.17
CA CYS A 50 7.52 23.22 -3.21
C CYS A 50 8.81 23.80 -3.81
N ARG A 51 9.89 23.00 -3.90
CA ARG A 51 11.22 23.40 -4.42
C ARG A 51 11.50 22.86 -5.80
N ARG A 52 10.92 21.70 -6.16
CA ARG A 52 11.09 21.03 -7.45
C ARG A 52 9.73 20.73 -8.08
N ASP A 53 9.61 20.95 -9.38
CA ASP A 53 8.38 20.65 -10.12
C ASP A 53 8.42 19.25 -10.74
N VAL A 54 8.22 18.23 -9.91
CA VAL A 54 8.18 16.83 -10.33
C VAL A 54 6.77 16.28 -10.16
N ALA A 55 6.16 15.81 -11.26
CA ALA A 55 4.78 15.32 -11.26
C ALA A 55 4.56 14.09 -10.38
N SER A 56 5.57 13.25 -10.18
CA SER A 56 5.43 12.05 -9.34
C SER A 56 5.23 12.39 -7.86
N ASP A 57 5.80 13.50 -7.38
CA ASP A 57 5.66 13.96 -6.00
C ASP A 57 4.17 14.08 -5.60
N ASP A 58 3.28 14.50 -6.52
CA ASP A 58 1.84 14.61 -6.26
C ASP A 58 1.19 13.24 -5.96
N PHE A 59 1.66 12.15 -6.58
CA PHE A 59 1.16 10.79 -6.27
C PHE A 59 1.65 10.31 -4.91
N TYR A 60 2.92 10.56 -4.58
CA TYR A 60 3.45 10.20 -3.28
C TYR A 60 2.80 11.00 -2.16
N LEU A 61 2.52 12.29 -2.38
CA LEU A 61 1.74 13.11 -1.43
C LEU A 61 0.35 12.53 -1.22
N LEU A 62 -0.35 12.14 -2.29
CA LEU A 62 -1.65 11.49 -2.19
C LEU A 62 -1.56 10.17 -1.42
N PHE A 63 -0.55 9.33 -1.71
CA PHE A 63 -0.27 8.09 -0.95
C PHE A 63 -0.13 8.39 0.54
N PHE A 64 0.75 9.32 0.89
CA PHE A 64 1.09 9.59 2.28
C PHE A 64 -0.06 10.22 3.05
N PHE A 65 -0.76 11.21 2.48
CA PHE A 65 -1.87 11.85 3.17
C PHE A 65 -3.12 10.97 3.27
N LEU A 66 -3.44 10.17 2.25
CA LEU A 66 -4.53 9.19 2.36
C LEU A 66 -4.18 8.10 3.38
N GLY A 67 -2.94 7.61 3.37
CA GLY A 67 -2.47 6.64 4.35
C GLY A 67 -2.54 7.19 5.78
N ALA A 68 -2.05 8.42 6.00
CA ALA A 68 -2.09 9.08 7.30
C ALA A 68 -3.53 9.26 7.81
N THR A 69 -4.42 9.76 6.94
CA THR A 69 -5.82 9.98 7.29
C THR A 69 -6.53 8.66 7.56
N GLY A 70 -6.31 7.63 6.72
CA GLY A 70 -6.88 6.30 6.92
C GLY A 70 -6.48 5.70 8.26
N HIS A 71 -5.20 5.74 8.62
CA HIS A 71 -4.71 5.24 9.90
C HIS A 71 -5.27 6.04 11.09
N ALA A 72 -5.32 7.37 11.00
CA ALA A 72 -5.91 8.21 12.06
C ALA A 72 -7.41 7.93 12.25
N CYS A 73 -8.17 7.79 11.15
CA CYS A 73 -9.58 7.42 11.19
C CYS A 73 -9.79 6.02 11.77
N ALA A 74 -8.91 5.05 11.47
CA ALA A 74 -9.00 3.71 12.04
C ALA A 74 -8.77 3.72 13.56
N GLY A 75 -7.76 4.46 14.04
CA GLY A 75 -7.49 4.64 15.47
C GLY A 75 -8.66 5.31 16.20
N ALA A 76 -9.21 6.38 15.62
CA ALA A 76 -10.36 7.09 16.19
C ALA A 76 -11.63 6.22 16.20
N ALA A 77 -11.89 5.47 15.12
CA ALA A 77 -13.04 4.59 15.02
C ALA A 77 -12.96 3.42 16.02
N LEU A 78 -11.75 2.88 16.23
CA LEU A 78 -11.48 1.84 17.22
C LEU A 78 -11.72 2.32 18.67
N GLN A 79 -11.48 3.61 18.94
CA GLN A 79 -11.72 4.22 20.25
C GLN A 79 -13.20 4.57 20.47
N ALA A 80 -13.91 4.99 19.42
CA ALA A 80 -15.27 5.51 19.52
C ALA A 80 -16.33 4.41 19.72
N THR A 81 -16.14 3.24 19.14
CA THR A 81 -17.08 2.11 19.31
C THR A 81 -16.33 0.79 19.26
N ALA A 82 -16.75 -0.17 20.08
CA ALA A 82 -16.34 -1.57 19.90
C ALA A 82 -16.89 -2.09 18.56
N GLY A 83 -16.02 -2.60 17.70
CA GLY A 83 -16.41 -3.27 16.46
C GLY A 83 -16.22 -2.49 15.16
N ASP A 84 -16.61 -3.15 14.06
CA ASP A 84 -16.58 -2.58 12.72
C ASP A 84 -17.78 -1.64 12.56
N ASN A 85 -17.50 -0.42 12.14
CA ASN A 85 -18.48 0.64 11.95
C ASN A 85 -18.20 1.38 10.63
N TRP A 86 -19.06 2.32 10.26
CA TRP A 86 -18.84 3.12 9.05
C TRP A 86 -17.52 3.90 9.05
N GLY A 87 -17.05 4.33 10.22
CA GLY A 87 -15.72 4.92 10.38
C GLY A 87 -14.57 3.95 10.10
N THR A 88 -14.63 2.69 10.56
CA THR A 88 -13.61 1.69 10.23
C THR A 88 -13.67 1.32 8.75
N ALA A 89 -14.85 1.26 8.14
CA ALA A 89 -15.01 1.06 6.70
C ALA A 89 -14.39 2.20 5.88
N VAL A 90 -14.68 3.46 6.23
CA VAL A 90 -14.08 4.63 5.59
C VAL A 90 -12.56 4.63 5.78
N ALA A 91 -12.07 4.30 6.96
CA ALA A 91 -10.64 4.21 7.23
C ALA A 91 -9.94 3.16 6.35
N LYS A 92 -10.52 1.96 6.22
CA LYS A 92 -10.03 0.91 5.31
C LYS A 92 -10.03 1.39 3.85
N VAL A 93 -11.08 2.07 3.42
CA VAL A 93 -11.15 2.66 2.07
C VAL A 93 -9.99 3.63 1.84
N LEU A 94 -9.71 4.52 2.77
CA LEU A 94 -8.60 5.47 2.66
C LEU A 94 -7.23 4.75 2.59
N MET A 95 -7.03 3.68 3.37
CA MET A 95 -5.82 2.85 3.31
C MET A 95 -5.68 2.09 1.98
N VAL A 96 -6.79 1.61 1.41
CA VAL A 96 -6.77 0.94 0.10
C VAL A 96 -6.49 1.97 -1.01
N LEU A 97 -7.14 3.14 -0.96
CA LEU A 97 -6.94 4.21 -1.93
C LEU A 97 -5.51 4.76 -1.89
N SER A 98 -4.87 4.85 -0.73
CA SER A 98 -3.47 5.26 -0.65
C SER A 98 -2.61 4.35 -1.53
N SER A 99 -2.75 3.02 -1.36
CA SER A 99 -2.03 2.00 -2.15
C SER A 99 -2.25 2.15 -3.67
N GLY A 100 -3.35 2.77 -4.10
CA GLY A 100 -3.62 3.12 -5.50
C GLY A 100 -2.52 3.98 -6.14
N ALA A 101 -1.91 4.90 -5.40
CA ALA A 101 -0.83 5.74 -5.92
C ALA A 101 0.46 4.94 -6.20
N LEU A 102 0.82 3.99 -5.34
CA LEU A 102 1.97 3.08 -5.56
C LEU A 102 1.77 2.15 -6.76
N LEU A 103 0.52 1.78 -7.06
CA LEU A 103 0.20 1.00 -8.25
C LEU A 103 0.40 1.80 -9.53
N LEU A 104 -0.07 3.06 -9.54
CA LEU A 104 0.11 3.94 -10.69
C LEU A 104 1.59 4.17 -10.97
N ASP A 105 2.36 4.39 -9.93
CA ASP A 105 3.82 4.51 -9.94
C ASP A 105 4.50 3.26 -10.54
N SER A 106 4.16 2.07 -10.06
CA SER A 106 4.69 0.80 -10.62
C SER A 106 4.23 0.54 -12.07
N CYS A 107 3.02 0.97 -12.44
CA CYS A 107 2.53 0.92 -13.82
C CYS A 107 3.33 1.86 -14.75
N CYS A 108 3.65 3.07 -14.28
CA CYS A 108 4.51 4.01 -15.00
C CYS A 108 5.92 3.45 -15.20
N ALA A 109 6.49 2.82 -14.17
CA ALA A 109 7.81 2.19 -14.25
C ALA A 109 7.88 1.13 -15.36
N LEU A 110 6.90 0.22 -15.37
CA LEU A 110 6.77 -0.82 -16.39
C LEU A 110 6.56 -0.26 -17.80
N GLU A 111 5.80 0.83 -17.90
CA GLU A 111 5.57 1.51 -19.19
C GLU A 111 6.87 2.03 -19.80
N ASN A 112 7.72 2.66 -18.99
CA ASN A 112 8.97 3.24 -19.46
C ASN A 112 10.00 2.16 -19.81
N ALA A 113 10.08 1.09 -19.00
CA ALA A 113 10.98 -0.03 -19.29
C ALA A 113 10.62 -0.76 -20.60
N TYR A 114 9.34 -0.77 -20.99
CA TYR A 114 8.85 -1.47 -22.18
C TYR A 114 8.05 -0.55 -23.11
N HIS A 115 8.72 0.49 -23.63
CA HIS A 115 8.12 1.52 -24.48
C HIS A 115 7.29 1.02 -25.70
N TYR A 116 7.52 -0.19 -26.24
CA TYR A 116 6.83 -0.64 -27.47
C TYR A 116 6.39 -2.12 -27.53
N GLN A 117 7.05 -3.05 -26.85
CA GLN A 117 6.94 -4.46 -27.27
C GLN A 117 5.75 -5.24 -26.69
N LYS A 118 5.05 -4.75 -25.65
CA LYS A 118 4.02 -5.54 -24.94
C LYS A 118 2.81 -4.73 -24.48
N LYS A 119 2.14 -4.01 -25.39
CA LYS A 119 0.87 -3.28 -25.10
C LYS A 119 -0.16 -4.15 -24.35
N PHE A 120 -0.24 -5.44 -24.69
CA PHE A 120 -1.13 -6.41 -24.03
C PHE A 120 -0.75 -6.65 -22.56
N LEU A 121 0.54 -6.84 -22.26
CA LEU A 121 1.02 -7.06 -20.90
C LEU A 121 0.77 -5.83 -20.02
N LYS A 122 0.99 -4.63 -20.56
CA LYS A 122 0.72 -3.35 -19.88
C LYS A 122 -0.77 -3.20 -19.53
N ARG A 123 -1.66 -3.45 -20.50
CA ARG A 123 -3.12 -3.39 -20.27
C ARG A 123 -3.60 -4.47 -19.31
N GLY A 124 -3.04 -5.67 -19.40
CA GLY A 124 -3.33 -6.77 -18.47
C GLY A 124 -2.90 -6.45 -17.04
N PHE A 125 -1.68 -5.94 -16.86
CA PHE A 125 -1.17 -5.53 -15.55
C PHE A 125 -2.00 -4.41 -14.94
N PHE A 126 -2.30 -3.37 -15.72
CA PHE A 126 -3.14 -2.25 -15.26
C PHE A 126 -4.56 -2.71 -14.91
N GLY A 127 -5.18 -3.56 -15.74
CA GLY A 127 -6.49 -4.13 -15.48
C GLY A 127 -6.52 -4.97 -14.19
N LEU A 128 -5.45 -5.73 -13.93
CA LEU A 128 -5.31 -6.51 -12.70
C LEU A 128 -5.15 -5.59 -11.47
N CYS A 129 -4.36 -4.52 -11.58
CA CYS A 129 -4.22 -3.52 -10.52
C CYS A 129 -5.56 -2.86 -10.19
N ILE A 130 -6.33 -2.45 -11.21
CA ILE A 130 -7.69 -1.91 -11.02
C ILE A 130 -8.60 -2.95 -10.37
N GLY A 131 -8.58 -4.20 -10.84
CA GLY A 131 -9.43 -5.27 -10.32
C GLY A 131 -9.16 -5.56 -8.84
N LEU A 132 -7.89 -5.61 -8.44
CA LEU A 132 -7.50 -5.80 -7.05
C LEU A 132 -7.81 -4.58 -6.19
N LEU A 133 -7.62 -3.36 -6.70
CA LEU A 133 -8.01 -2.13 -6.00
C LEU A 133 -9.54 -2.10 -5.79
N ALA A 134 -10.32 -2.43 -6.81
CA ALA A 134 -11.78 -2.50 -6.73
C ALA A 134 -12.24 -3.59 -5.75
N GLY A 135 -11.60 -4.77 -5.76
CA GLY A 135 -11.87 -5.83 -4.78
C GLY A 135 -11.52 -5.42 -3.34
N GLY A 136 -10.39 -4.74 -3.15
CA GLY A 136 -10.00 -4.16 -1.88
C GLY A 136 -10.99 -3.11 -1.38
N LEU A 137 -11.46 -2.22 -2.26
CA LEU A 137 -12.47 -1.21 -1.95
C LEU A 137 -13.82 -1.83 -1.61
N LEU A 138 -14.27 -2.80 -2.42
CA LEU A 138 -15.52 -3.50 -2.18
C LEU A 138 -15.49 -4.17 -0.80
N THR A 139 -14.40 -4.83 -0.45
CA THR A 139 -14.27 -5.50 0.86
C THR A 139 -14.07 -4.54 2.02
N ALA A 140 -13.42 -3.40 1.81
CA ALA A 140 -13.31 -2.34 2.79
C ALA A 140 -14.67 -1.70 3.15
N LEU A 141 -15.61 -1.67 2.20
CA LEU A 141 -16.96 -1.13 2.40
C LEU A 141 -17.93 -2.10 3.08
N LEU A 142 -17.60 -3.38 3.15
CA LEU A 142 -18.44 -4.36 3.83
C LEU A 142 -18.19 -4.30 5.35
N VAL A 143 -19.28 -4.34 6.13
CA VAL A 143 -19.28 -4.15 7.60
C VAL A 143 -19.55 -5.47 8.37
N TRP A 144 -19.46 -6.63 7.70
CA TRP A 144 -19.89 -7.96 8.16
C TRP A 144 -18.83 -9.09 8.07
N GLY A 145 -17.99 -9.27 9.10
CA GLY A 145 -17.15 -10.47 9.27
C GLY A 145 -15.94 -10.62 8.34
N SER A 146 -14.76 -10.94 8.89
CA SER A 146 -13.47 -11.19 8.20
C SER A 146 -12.95 -10.10 7.24
N HIS A 147 -13.54 -8.91 7.21
CA HIS A 147 -13.19 -7.89 6.20
C HIS A 147 -11.79 -7.34 6.31
N PHE A 148 -11.25 -7.19 7.51
CA PHE A 148 -9.88 -6.74 7.66
C PHE A 148 -8.89 -7.74 7.04
N GLN A 149 -9.04 -9.04 7.36
CA GLN A 149 -8.26 -10.11 6.75
C GLN A 149 -8.35 -10.09 5.22
N VAL A 150 -9.57 -9.97 4.68
CA VAL A 150 -9.79 -9.94 3.23
C VAL A 150 -9.18 -8.69 2.60
N THR A 151 -9.34 -7.52 3.21
CA THR A 151 -8.67 -6.28 2.76
C THR A 151 -7.16 -6.46 2.76
N MET A 152 -6.58 -7.12 3.77
CA MET A 152 -5.14 -7.41 3.82
C MET A 152 -4.70 -8.38 2.71
N TYR A 153 -5.51 -9.38 2.34
CA TYR A 153 -5.22 -10.20 1.15
C TYR A 153 -5.19 -9.37 -0.14
N PHE A 154 -6.11 -8.40 -0.30
CA PHE A 154 -6.08 -7.50 -1.45
C PHE A 154 -4.85 -6.60 -1.43
N LEU A 155 -4.50 -6.03 -0.28
CA LEU A 155 -3.29 -5.22 -0.13
C LEU A 155 -2.01 -6.04 -0.39
N ALA A 156 -1.94 -7.29 0.08
CA ALA A 156 -0.85 -8.20 -0.20
C ALA A 156 -0.77 -8.53 -1.70
N ALA A 157 -1.90 -8.83 -2.36
CA ALA A 157 -1.93 -9.07 -3.80
C ALA A 157 -1.48 -7.83 -4.60
N LEU A 158 -1.89 -6.63 -4.17
CA LEU A 158 -1.44 -5.36 -4.77
C LEU A 158 0.07 -5.15 -4.58
N ALA A 159 0.59 -5.34 -3.37
CA ALA A 159 2.01 -5.22 -3.08
C ALA A 159 2.84 -6.25 -3.87
N LEU A 160 2.33 -7.49 -4.03
CA LEU A 160 2.94 -8.51 -4.87
C LEU A 160 3.03 -8.07 -6.33
N LEU A 161 1.99 -7.45 -6.88
CA LEU A 161 2.06 -6.90 -8.23
C LEU A 161 3.07 -5.78 -8.37
N CYS A 162 3.15 -4.87 -7.40
CA CYS A 162 4.20 -3.86 -7.36
C CYS A 162 5.60 -4.50 -7.30
N CYS A 163 5.79 -5.55 -6.49
CA CYS A 163 7.03 -6.32 -6.43
C CYS A 163 7.38 -6.92 -7.79
N VAL A 164 6.43 -7.59 -8.46
CA VAL A 164 6.64 -8.19 -9.77
C VAL A 164 6.98 -7.11 -10.81
N ALA A 165 6.27 -5.98 -10.79
CA ALA A 165 6.53 -4.85 -11.67
C ALA A 165 7.96 -4.32 -11.49
N ARG A 166 8.34 -4.02 -10.24
CA ARG A 166 9.66 -3.48 -9.89
C ARG A 166 10.78 -4.48 -10.10
N ALA A 167 10.56 -5.77 -9.83
CA ALA A 167 11.50 -6.84 -10.17
C ALA A 167 11.71 -6.96 -11.68
N THR A 168 10.65 -6.79 -12.47
CA THR A 168 10.76 -6.82 -13.94
C THR A 168 11.56 -5.61 -14.45
N VAL A 169 11.31 -4.41 -13.92
CA VAL A 169 12.09 -3.21 -14.26
C VAL A 169 13.55 -3.38 -13.83
N TRP A 170 13.79 -3.86 -12.61
CA TRP A 170 15.15 -4.14 -12.12
C TRP A 170 15.86 -5.20 -12.96
N TYR A 171 15.17 -6.25 -13.42
CA TYR A 171 15.77 -7.25 -14.30
C TYR A 171 16.24 -6.66 -15.64
N VAL A 172 15.56 -5.63 -16.15
CA VAL A 172 15.93 -4.92 -17.39
C VAL A 172 17.06 -3.92 -17.11
N GLU A 173 17.09 -3.32 -15.92
CA GLU A 173 18.07 -2.32 -15.48
C GLU A 173 18.76 -2.75 -14.17
N PRO A 174 19.55 -3.86 -14.18
CA PRO A 174 20.02 -4.51 -12.95
C PRO A 174 21.03 -3.68 -12.15
N GLU A 175 21.69 -2.72 -12.79
CA GLU A 175 22.67 -1.83 -12.14
C GLU A 175 22.01 -0.70 -11.34
N SER A 176 20.70 -0.51 -11.46
CA SER A 176 19.96 0.53 -10.73
C SER A 176 19.66 0.11 -9.29
N VAL A 177 20.48 0.60 -8.35
CA VAL A 177 20.25 0.47 -6.89
C VAL A 177 18.88 1.03 -6.49
N GLU A 178 18.43 2.08 -7.18
CA GLU A 178 17.14 2.73 -6.98
C GLU A 178 15.97 1.75 -7.24
N ASN A 179 16.04 1.01 -8.36
CA ASN A 179 15.02 0.01 -8.71
C ASN A 179 15.01 -1.17 -7.72
N PHE A 180 16.19 -1.59 -7.24
CA PHE A 180 16.29 -2.61 -6.18
C PHE A 180 15.62 -2.14 -4.88
N LEU A 181 15.89 -0.90 -4.44
CA LEU A 181 15.31 -0.36 -3.20
C LEU A 181 13.78 -0.14 -3.30
N ARG A 182 13.25 0.19 -4.48
CA ARG A 182 11.79 0.23 -4.70
C ARG A 182 11.16 -1.16 -4.65
N PHE A 183 11.84 -2.16 -5.20
CA PHE A 183 11.44 -3.56 -5.06
C PHE A 183 11.43 -3.99 -3.59
N ASP A 184 12.50 -3.71 -2.84
CA ASP A 184 12.61 -4.06 -1.41
C ASP A 184 11.56 -3.35 -0.54
N SER A 185 11.24 -2.10 -0.86
CA SER A 185 10.16 -1.34 -0.20
C SER A 185 8.79 -1.99 -0.46
N ALA A 186 8.52 -2.40 -1.70
CA ALA A 186 7.29 -3.12 -2.04
C ALA A 186 7.23 -4.52 -1.37
N ALA A 187 8.37 -5.23 -1.32
CA ALA A 187 8.49 -6.54 -0.69
C ALA A 187 8.27 -6.47 0.82
N SER A 188 8.76 -5.41 1.46
CA SER A 188 8.48 -5.13 2.88
C SER A 188 6.98 -4.92 3.11
N MET A 189 6.32 -4.11 2.30
CA MET A 189 4.87 -3.90 2.40
C MET A 189 4.07 -5.20 2.15
N LEU A 190 4.50 -6.02 1.19
CA LEU A 190 3.93 -7.34 0.93
C LEU A 190 4.05 -8.25 2.16
N ALA A 191 5.23 -8.35 2.76
CA ALA A 191 5.46 -9.20 3.92
C ALA A 191 4.55 -8.81 5.09
N GLY A 192 4.45 -7.51 5.38
CA GLY A 192 3.56 -7.01 6.43
C GLY A 192 2.07 -7.28 6.16
N ALA A 193 1.60 -7.01 4.94
CA ALA A 193 0.20 -7.26 4.58
C ALA A 193 -0.14 -8.75 4.55
N LEU A 194 0.79 -9.59 4.09
CA LEU A 194 0.61 -11.05 4.05
C LEU A 194 0.60 -11.67 5.44
N ASP A 195 1.47 -11.21 6.36
CA ASP A 195 1.45 -11.64 7.75
C ASP A 195 0.10 -11.34 8.41
N ALA A 196 -0.37 -10.09 8.29
CA ALA A 196 -1.70 -9.71 8.77
C ALA A 196 -2.82 -10.53 8.09
N ALA A 197 -2.75 -10.77 6.79
CA ALA A 197 -3.77 -11.57 6.09
C ALA A 197 -3.80 -13.05 6.53
N LEU A 198 -2.65 -13.65 6.82
CA LEU A 198 -2.55 -15.06 7.22
C LEU A 198 -2.89 -15.28 8.69
N PHE A 199 -2.46 -14.37 9.56
CA PHE A 199 -2.46 -14.57 11.00
C PHE A 199 -3.47 -13.71 11.76
N GLU A 200 -4.07 -12.69 11.13
CA GLU A 200 -5.20 -12.00 11.76
C GLU A 200 -6.37 -12.98 11.92
N PRO A 201 -6.87 -13.15 13.15
CA PRO A 201 -8.03 -13.98 13.37
C PRO A 201 -9.28 -13.23 12.88
N ARG A 202 -10.14 -13.90 12.12
CA ARG A 202 -11.35 -13.39 11.43
C ARG A 202 -12.35 -12.57 12.26
N CYS A 203 -12.12 -12.41 13.55
CA CYS A 203 -12.85 -11.60 14.51
C CYS A 203 -12.51 -10.10 14.46
N GLY A 204 -11.63 -9.62 13.56
CA GLY A 204 -11.34 -8.20 13.45
C GLY A 204 -10.44 -7.66 14.57
N TYR A 205 -10.38 -6.34 14.66
CA TYR A 205 -9.43 -5.57 15.48
C TYR A 205 -9.43 -5.83 16.99
N ALA A 206 -10.45 -6.50 17.55
CA ALA A 206 -10.59 -6.74 18.99
C ALA A 206 -10.43 -8.21 19.40
N GLY A 207 -9.76 -9.02 18.59
CA GLY A 207 -9.83 -10.48 18.59
C GLY A 207 -10.08 -11.20 19.93
N HIS A 208 -11.02 -12.14 19.89
CA HIS A 208 -11.40 -12.96 21.02
C HIS A 208 -10.18 -13.67 21.63
N PRO A 209 -10.10 -13.84 22.97
CA PRO A 209 -9.04 -14.62 23.60
C PRO A 209 -8.90 -16.03 23.00
N SER A 210 -10.03 -16.68 22.69
CA SER A 210 -10.10 -17.98 22.03
C SER A 210 -9.48 -18.00 20.63
N CYS A 211 -9.55 -16.88 19.91
CA CYS A 211 -8.96 -16.73 18.59
C CYS A 211 -7.44 -16.51 18.65
N TYR A 212 -6.95 -15.83 19.69
CA TYR A 212 -5.52 -15.64 19.92
C TYR A 212 -4.82 -16.87 20.54
N ALA A 213 -5.55 -17.77 21.20
CA ALA A 213 -4.99 -18.98 21.80
C ALA A 213 -4.27 -19.91 20.80
N LYS A 214 -4.58 -19.80 19.50
CA LYS A 214 -3.94 -20.57 18.41
C LYS A 214 -3.02 -19.71 17.54
N CYS A 215 -2.87 -18.42 17.84
CA CYS A 215 -1.96 -17.56 17.11
C CYS A 215 -0.50 -17.97 17.45
N PRO A 216 0.39 -18.13 16.46
CA PRO A 216 1.79 -18.41 16.74
C PRO A 216 2.53 -17.24 17.40
N TRP A 217 1.87 -16.08 17.51
CA TRP A 217 2.42 -14.84 18.05
C TRP A 217 1.63 -14.38 19.28
N ALA A 218 2.21 -13.44 20.03
CA ALA A 218 1.46 -12.74 21.07
C ALA A 218 0.31 -11.90 20.47
N PRO A 219 -0.79 -11.68 21.21
CA PRO A 219 -1.92 -10.89 20.73
C PRO A 219 -1.50 -9.49 20.24
N GLY A 220 -1.97 -9.10 19.05
CA GLY A 220 -1.63 -7.81 18.42
C GLY A 220 -0.30 -7.78 17.65
N MET A 221 0.53 -8.82 17.69
CA MET A 221 1.83 -8.83 17.01
C MET A 221 1.74 -8.74 15.48
N HIS A 222 0.74 -9.35 14.85
CA HIS A 222 0.54 -9.24 13.40
C HIS A 222 0.24 -7.81 12.93
N PHE A 223 -0.44 -7.00 13.74
CA PHE A 223 -0.61 -5.57 13.48
C PHE A 223 0.70 -4.81 13.61
N LEU A 224 1.51 -5.14 14.63
CA LEU A 224 2.81 -4.51 14.83
C LEU A 224 3.75 -4.80 13.65
N ILE A 225 3.83 -6.04 13.20
CA ILE A 225 4.65 -6.43 12.04
C ILE A 225 4.16 -5.71 10.79
N TRP A 226 2.85 -5.74 10.56
CA TRP A 226 2.25 -5.02 9.42
C TRP A 226 2.62 -3.54 9.43
N VAL A 227 2.47 -2.85 10.55
CA VAL A 227 2.82 -1.42 10.65
C VAL A 227 4.32 -1.19 10.51
N VAL A 228 5.18 -1.99 11.14
CA VAL A 228 6.64 -1.86 11.00
C VAL A 228 7.05 -2.02 9.53
N CYS A 229 6.59 -3.08 8.88
CA CYS A 229 6.84 -3.33 7.46
C CYS A 229 6.31 -2.20 6.55
N THR A 230 5.14 -1.67 6.86
CA THR A 230 4.52 -0.57 6.10
C THR A 230 5.29 0.74 6.30
N ILE A 231 5.74 1.04 7.53
CA ILE A 231 6.56 2.22 7.83
C ILE A 231 7.92 2.11 7.13
N LEU A 232 8.57 0.95 7.18
CA LEU A 232 9.85 0.72 6.50
C LEU A 232 9.70 0.91 4.98
N GLY A 233 8.66 0.32 4.38
CA GLY A 233 8.35 0.53 2.97
C GLY A 233 8.08 2.00 2.64
N GLY A 234 7.25 2.68 3.43
CA GLY A 234 6.95 4.11 3.25
C GLY A 234 8.17 5.02 3.40
N LEU A 235 9.05 4.74 4.36
CA LEU A 235 10.32 5.46 4.54
C LEU A 235 11.27 5.22 3.37
N GLY A 236 11.41 3.97 2.91
CA GLY A 236 12.21 3.61 1.73
C GLY A 236 11.74 4.37 0.50
N MET A 237 10.43 4.35 0.23
CA MET A 237 9.81 5.10 -0.86
C MET A 237 10.04 6.62 -0.72
N THR A 238 9.97 7.16 0.50
CA THR A 238 10.24 8.59 0.76
C THR A 238 11.67 8.96 0.45
N ILE A 239 12.65 8.19 0.96
CA ILE A 239 14.08 8.44 0.71
C ILE A 239 14.37 8.38 -0.79
N LEU A 240 13.85 7.36 -1.47
CA LEU A 240 14.01 7.21 -2.92
C LEU A 240 13.41 8.39 -3.67
N GLN A 241 12.21 8.81 -3.31
CA GLN A 241 11.58 9.95 -3.95
C GLN A 241 12.37 11.24 -3.72
N LEU A 242 12.93 11.46 -2.52
CA LEU A 242 13.75 12.65 -2.23
C LEU A 242 15.08 12.63 -3.00
N CYS A 243 15.75 11.48 -3.07
CA CYS A 243 17.10 11.37 -3.66
C CYS A 243 17.11 11.13 -5.17
N ALA A 244 16.16 10.37 -5.68
CA ALA A 244 16.06 9.94 -7.06
C ALA A 244 14.58 9.96 -7.50
N PRO A 245 14.00 11.17 -7.70
CA PRO A 245 12.60 11.31 -8.03
C PRO A 245 12.28 10.71 -9.40
N GLU A 246 11.17 9.97 -9.49
CA GLU A 246 10.72 9.47 -10.78
C GLU A 246 10.09 10.61 -11.59
N HIS A 247 10.48 10.81 -12.84
CA HIS A 247 9.97 11.94 -13.64
C HIS A 247 8.65 11.63 -14.38
N TRP A 248 8.00 10.51 -14.07
CA TRP A 248 6.92 9.99 -14.90
C TRP A 248 5.59 10.66 -14.56
N ALA A 249 4.90 11.14 -15.60
CA ALA A 249 3.49 11.52 -15.51
C ALA A 249 2.61 10.30 -15.80
N PHE A 250 1.36 10.34 -15.31
CA PHE A 250 0.25 9.37 -15.50
C PHE A 250 0.49 8.36 -16.63
N PRO A 251 0.26 7.05 -16.42
CA PRO A 251 0.51 6.06 -17.46
C PRO A 251 -0.13 6.49 -18.77
N ARG A 252 0.63 6.58 -19.88
CA ARG A 252 0.12 6.98 -21.20
C ARG A 252 -0.61 5.79 -21.84
N LEU A 253 -1.46 5.13 -21.07
CA LEU A 253 -2.23 3.93 -21.41
C LEU A 253 -3.16 4.12 -22.63
N TRP A 254 -3.40 5.37 -23.04
CA TRP A 254 -4.43 5.75 -24.00
C TRP A 254 -3.96 6.64 -25.18
N ARG A 255 -2.72 7.15 -25.16
CA ARG A 255 -2.22 7.96 -26.28
C ARG A 255 -1.31 7.13 -27.17
N ASP A 256 -1.80 6.78 -28.35
CA ASP A 256 -0.93 6.49 -29.50
C ASP A 256 -0.30 7.83 -29.93
N GLN A 257 0.70 8.32 -29.18
CA GLN A 257 1.54 9.37 -29.73
C GLN A 257 2.56 8.71 -30.66
N PRO A 258 2.66 9.14 -31.92
CA PRO A 258 3.79 8.78 -32.75
C PRO A 258 5.02 9.39 -32.09
N THR A 259 6.02 8.57 -31.78
CA THR A 259 7.35 9.05 -31.44
C THR A 259 7.82 9.98 -32.56
N VAL A 260 8.08 11.25 -32.24
CA VAL A 260 9.16 11.96 -32.91
C VAL A 260 10.36 11.04 -32.75
N ARG A 261 10.76 10.38 -33.83
CA ARG A 261 12.04 9.67 -33.87
C ARG A 261 13.05 10.65 -33.31
N SER A 262 13.73 10.30 -32.23
CA SER A 262 15.10 10.77 -32.07
C SER A 262 15.78 10.37 -33.37
N GLY A 263 15.90 11.33 -34.29
CA GLY A 263 16.73 11.16 -35.47
C GLY A 263 18.13 10.75 -35.01
N PRO A 264 18.95 10.17 -35.91
CA PRO A 264 20.36 10.02 -35.59
C PRO A 264 20.86 11.35 -35.03
N PHE A 265 21.51 11.28 -33.85
CA PHE A 265 22.17 12.41 -33.19
C PHE A 265 22.80 13.28 -34.29
N GLN A 266 22.22 14.45 -34.58
CA GLN A 266 22.90 15.36 -35.48
C GLN A 266 24.06 15.92 -34.65
N PRO A 267 25.32 15.66 -35.03
CA PRO A 267 26.44 16.29 -34.35
C PRO A 267 26.21 17.80 -34.41
N VAL A 268 26.23 18.42 -33.24
CA VAL A 268 26.18 19.88 -33.12
C VAL A 268 27.32 20.42 -34.01
N PRO A 269 27.02 21.27 -35.01
CA PRO A 269 28.08 21.84 -35.83
C PRO A 269 29.06 22.58 -34.90
N PRO A 270 30.38 22.44 -35.14
CA PRO A 270 31.35 23.14 -34.31
C PRO A 270 31.04 24.64 -34.32
N PRO A 271 31.25 25.33 -33.19
CA PRO A 271 31.03 26.77 -33.14
C PRO A 271 31.85 27.44 -34.24
N PRO A 272 31.29 28.44 -34.95
CA PRO A 272 32.10 29.27 -35.82
C PRO A 272 33.05 30.06 -34.91
N TRP A 273 34.34 29.71 -35.00
CA TRP A 273 35.53 30.35 -34.42
C TRP A 273 35.53 30.58 -32.90
#